data_AF-A0A453Q638-F1
#
_entry.id   AF-A0A453Q638-F1
#
_cell.length_a   1.000
_cell.length_b   1.000
_cell.length_c   1.000
_cell.angle_alpha   90.00
_cell.angle_beta   90.00
_cell.angle_gamma   90.00
#
_symmetry.space_group_name_H-M   'P 1'
#
loop_
_entity.id
_entity.type
_entity.pdbx_description
1 polymer ?
#
loop_
_entity_poly.entity_id
_entity_poly.type
_entity_poly.pdbx_seq_one_letter_code
_entity_poly.pdbx_strand_id
1 'polypeptide(L)'
;SRHRKVVKFYSTCFGFREPYKVLVDGTFVHHLLVHQLLPADDALRELLSAARAPPLFTPKCVQAELRRLGKSHSQAFDAAQLLATAS
;
A
#
# COMPACT_ATOMS: atom_id res chain seq x y z
N SER A 1 1.15 11.29 18.43
CA SER A 1 0.64 11.77 17.13
C SER A 1 -0.86 11.45 17.01
N ARG A 2 -1.57 12.16 16.13
CA ARG A 2 -2.99 11.89 15.79
C ARG A 2 -3.19 10.46 15.28
N HIS A 3 -2.30 9.97 14.43
CA HIS A 3 -2.37 8.62 13.84
C HIS A 3 -2.28 7.51 14.89
N ARG A 4 -1.40 7.61 15.89
CA ARG A 4 -1.26 6.61 16.95
C ARG A 4 -2.56 6.36 17.73
N LYS A 5 -3.37 7.41 17.94
CA LYS A 5 -4.68 7.27 18.61
C LYS A 5 -5.66 6.49 17.75
N VAL A 6 -5.67 6.75 16.44
CA VAL A 6 -6.52 6.05 15.46
C VAL A 6 -6.12 4.59 15.34
N VAL A 7 -4.83 4.28 15.22
CA VAL A 7 -4.33 2.90 15.17
C VAL A 7 -4.70 2.14 16.45
N LYS A 8 -4.54 2.76 17.63
CA LYS A 8 -4.95 2.14 18.91
C LYS A 8 -6.44 1.81 18.93
N PHE A 9 -7.30 2.71 18.45
CA PHE A 9 -8.73 2.46 18.33
C PHE A 9 -9.03 1.23 17.45
N TYR A 10 -8.43 1.13 16.26
CA TYR A 10 -8.61 -0.04 15.39
C TYR A 10 -8.06 -1.33 15.99
N SER A 11 -6.96 -1.27 16.73
CA SER A 11 -6.41 -2.44 17.42
C SER A 11 -7.30 -2.91 18.58
N THR A 12 -7.78 -1.99 19.42
CA THR A 12 -8.62 -2.31 20.59
C THR A 12 -10.04 -2.72 20.20
N CYS A 13 -10.66 -2.03 19.23
CA CYS A 13 -12.07 -2.22 18.91
C CYS A 13 -12.33 -3.21 17.75
N PHE A 14 -11.37 -3.39 16.84
CA PHE A 14 -11.55 -4.20 15.62
C PHE A 14 -10.51 -5.32 15.47
N GLY A 15 -9.65 -5.52 16.48
CA GLY A 15 -8.70 -6.63 16.49
C GLY A 15 -7.57 -6.50 15.47
N PHE A 16 -7.26 -5.29 14.99
CA PHE A 16 -6.12 -5.07 14.10
C PHE A 16 -4.81 -5.39 14.84
N ARG A 17 -3.95 -6.21 14.21
CA ARG A 17 -2.66 -6.66 14.75
C ARG A 17 -1.57 -6.58 13.70
N GLU A 18 -0.33 -6.37 14.16
CA GLU A 18 0.86 -6.45 13.31
C GLU A 18 1.18 -7.91 12.93
N PRO A 19 1.79 -8.16 11.75
CA PRO A 19 2.06 -7.18 10.69
C PRO A 19 0.76 -6.74 9.99
N TYR A 20 0.57 -5.41 9.84
CA TYR A 20 -0.61 -4.87 9.16
C TYR A 20 -0.56 -5.20 7.67
N LYS A 21 -1.64 -5.77 7.14
CA LYS A 21 -1.78 -6.01 5.70
C LYS A 21 -2.36 -4.75 5.06
N VAL A 22 -1.57 -4.05 4.27
CA VAL A 22 -1.99 -2.80 3.62
C VAL A 22 -2.35 -3.11 2.17
N LEU A 23 -3.61 -2.89 1.81
CA LEU A 23 -4.05 -2.94 0.42
C LEU A 23 -3.81 -1.58 -0.22
N VAL A 24 -3.15 -1.57 -1.38
CA VAL A 24 -2.91 -0.38 -2.19
C VAL A 24 -3.60 -0.52 -3.55
N ASP A 25 -4.13 0.59 -4.07
CA ASP A 25 -4.77 0.65 -5.38
C ASP A 25 -3.80 1.16 -6.46
N GLY A 26 -4.28 1.21 -7.70
CA GLY A 26 -3.44 1.59 -8.85
C GLY A 26 -3.05 3.07 -8.82
N THR A 27 -3.95 3.92 -8.32
CA THR A 27 -3.72 5.35 -8.16
C THR A 27 -2.60 5.62 -7.15
N PHE A 28 -2.59 4.91 -6.02
CA PHE A 28 -1.54 5.00 -5.02
C PHE A 28 -0.18 4.62 -5.60
N VAL A 29 -0.10 3.47 -6.29
CA VAL A 29 1.14 3.01 -6.95
C VAL A 29 1.60 4.01 -8.00
N HIS A 30 0.69 4.51 -8.83
CA HIS A 30 1.01 5.51 -9.86
C HIS A 30 1.56 6.81 -9.26
N HIS A 31 0.93 7.32 -8.20
CA HIS A 31 1.39 8.53 -7.52
C HIS A 31 2.78 8.37 -6.88
N LEU A 32 3.06 7.21 -6.26
CA LEU A 32 4.39 6.95 -5.71
C LEU A 32 5.48 7.01 -6.78
N LEU A 33 5.20 6.48 -7.98
CA LEU A 33 6.13 6.48 -9.11
C LEU A 33 6.33 7.88 -9.70
N VAL A 34 5.24 8.58 -10.03
CA VAL A 34 5.28 9.90 -10.68
C VAL A 34 5.98 10.95 -9.79
N HIS A 35 5.77 10.86 -8.47
CA HIS A 35 6.37 11.80 -7.51
C HIS A 35 7.66 11.30 -6.86
N GLN A 36 8.20 10.15 -7.29
CA GLN A 36 9.44 9.57 -6.77
C GLN A 36 9.44 9.40 -5.24
N LEU A 37 8.32 8.93 -4.68
CA LEU A 37 8.10 8.77 -3.24
C LEU A 37 8.48 7.36 -2.72
N LEU A 38 9.22 6.59 -3.53
CA LEU A 38 9.69 5.26 -3.14
C LEU A 38 11.05 5.34 -2.42
N PRO A 39 11.31 4.49 -1.42
CA PRO A 39 10.42 3.47 -0.87
C PRO A 39 9.35 4.06 0.08
N ALA A 40 8.10 3.57 -0.02
CA ALA A 40 6.99 4.03 0.83
C ALA A 40 6.97 3.35 2.22
N ASP A 41 7.85 2.38 2.43
CA ASP A 41 7.86 1.44 3.54
C ASP A 41 8.01 2.14 4.90
N ASP A 42 8.95 3.07 4.99
CA ASP A 42 9.23 3.83 6.21
C ASP A 42 8.11 4.81 6.55
N ALA A 43 7.57 5.50 5.53
CA ALA A 43 6.45 6.40 5.72
C ALA A 43 5.20 5.66 6.22
N LEU A 44 4.92 4.48 5.68
CA LEU A 44 3.81 3.64 6.13
C LEU A 44 4.05 3.05 7.53
N ARG A 45 5.28 2.62 7.84
CA ARG A 45 5.68 2.16 9.17
C ARG A 45 5.44 3.25 10.22
N GLU A 46 5.91 4.47 9.96
CA GLU A 46 5.73 5.61 10.85
C GLU A 46 4.24 5.99 11.01
N LEU A 47 3.50 6.06 9.89
CA LEU A 47 2.08 6.38 9.88
C LEU A 47 1.27 5.41 10.74
N LEU A 48 1.53 4.11 10.60
CA LEU A 48 0.87 3.06 11.36
C LEU A 48 1.44 2.88 12.77
N SER A 49 2.51 3.61 13.13
CA SER A 49 3.24 3.41 14.38
C SER A 49 3.65 1.94 14.60
N ALA A 50 4.01 1.26 13.50
CA ALA A 50 4.30 -0.17 13.47
C ALA A 50 5.78 -0.47 13.80
N ALA A 51 6.06 -1.65 14.33
CA ALA A 51 7.43 -2.07 14.64
C ALA A 51 8.24 -2.38 13.36
N ARG A 52 7.57 -2.88 12.31
CA ARG A 52 8.18 -3.24 11.01
C ARG A 52 7.38 -2.67 9.85
N ALA A 53 8.01 -2.54 8.68
CA ALA A 53 7.33 -2.14 7.46
C ALA A 53 6.18 -3.11 7.16
N PRO A 54 4.96 -2.60 6.91
CA PRO A 54 3.82 -3.45 6.60
C PRO A 54 3.96 -4.06 5.20
N PRO A 55 3.62 -5.34 4.99
CA PRO A 55 3.50 -5.89 3.65
C PRO A 55 2.38 -5.17 2.87
N LEU A 56 2.69 -4.80 1.63
CA LEU A 56 1.78 -4.14 0.70
C LEU A 56 1.23 -5.14 -0.31
N PHE A 57 -0.07 -5.04 -0.60
CA PHE A 57 -0.76 -5.95 -1.50
C PHE A 57 -1.62 -5.17 -2.49
N THR A 58 -1.64 -5.64 -3.73
CA THR A 58 -2.51 -5.14 -4.81
C THR A 58 -3.52 -6.22 -5.20
N PRO A 59 -4.83 -5.97 -5.06
CA PRO A 59 -5.86 -6.89 -5.53
C PRO A 59 -5.76 -7.14 -7.05
N LYS A 60 -6.20 -8.32 -7.51
CA LYS A 60 -6.20 -8.66 -8.96
C LYS A 60 -7.06 -7.72 -9.81
N CYS A 61 -8.15 -7.19 -9.25
CA CYS A 61 -9.00 -6.22 -9.95
C CYS A 61 -8.26 -4.91 -10.25
N VAL A 62 -7.36 -4.47 -9.36
CA VAL A 62 -6.53 -3.28 -9.55
C VAL A 62 -5.53 -3.50 -10.70
N GLN A 63 -4.94 -4.69 -10.81
CA GLN A 63 -4.09 -5.01 -11.97
C GLN A 63 -4.88 -4.98 -13.29
N ALA A 64 -6.10 -5.53 -13.29
CA ALA A 64 -6.97 -5.47 -14.46
C ALA A 64 -7.38 -4.04 -14.82
N GLU A 65 -7.59 -3.18 -13.82
CA GLU A 65 -7.87 -1.76 -14.02
C GLU A 65 -6.67 -1.03 -14.65
N LEU A 66 -5.48 -1.14 -14.04
CA LEU A 66 -4.24 -0.54 -14.57
C LEU A 66 -3.94 -0.99 -15.99
N ARG A 67 -4.17 -2.27 -16.31
CA ARG A 67 -4.03 -2.80 -17.67
C ARG A 67 -4.96 -2.10 -18.67
N ARG A 68 -6.19 -1.78 -18.29
CA ARG A 68 -7.17 -1.08 -19.15
C ARG A 68 -6.83 0.39 -19.36
N LEU A 69 -6.16 1.04 -18.40
CA LEU A 69 -5.72 2.43 -18.53
C LEU A 69 -4.60 2.61 -19.58
N GLY A 70 -3.92 1.53 -19.97
CA GLY A 70 -3.00 1.52 -21.10
C GLY A 70 -1.66 2.18 -20.80
N LYS A 71 -1.00 2.69 -21.86
CA LYS A 71 0.44 3.05 -21.83
C LYS A 71 0.81 4.10 -20.79
N SER A 72 -0.08 5.03 -20.45
CA SER A 72 0.17 6.06 -19.43
C SER A 72 0.35 5.48 -18.02
N HIS A 73 -0.11 4.25 -17.78
CA HIS A 73 -0.06 3.57 -16.49
C HIS A 73 0.74 2.26 -16.54
N SER A 74 1.55 2.03 -17.59
CA SER A 74 2.31 0.79 -17.75
C SER A 74 3.28 0.56 -16.59
N GLN A 75 3.98 1.60 -16.14
CA GLN A 75 4.90 1.49 -14.99
C GLN A 75 4.15 1.15 -13.69
N ALA A 76 2.95 1.71 -13.50
CA ALA A 76 2.13 1.39 -12.34
C ALA A 76 1.60 -0.04 -12.42
N PHE A 77 1.23 -0.52 -13.61
CA PHE A 77 0.85 -1.91 -13.85
C PHE A 77 2.00 -2.87 -13.49
N ASP A 78 3.21 -2.61 -13.98
CA ASP A 78 4.39 -3.45 -13.73
C ASP A 78 4.72 -3.50 -12.23
N ALA A 79 4.72 -2.34 -11.55
CA ALA A 79 4.94 -2.26 -10.11
C ALA A 79 3.85 -2.98 -9.31
N ALA A 80 2.58 -2.84 -9.71
CA ALA A 80 1.47 -3.52 -9.06
C ALA A 80 1.52 -5.04 -9.23
N GLN A 81 2.12 -5.58 -10.29
CA GLN A 81 2.31 -7.03 -10.46
C GLN A 81 3.33 -7.59 -9.47
N LEU A 82 4.42 -6.86 -9.20
CA LEU A 82 5.44 -7.28 -8.23
C LEU A 82 4.87 -7.38 -6.81
N LEU A 83 4.02 -6.42 -6.42
CA LEU A 83 3.33 -6.42 -5.13
C LEU A 83 2.33 -7.59 -4.99
N ALA A 84 1.73 -8.03 -6.09
CA ALA A 84 0.79 -9.15 -6.06
C ALA A 84 1.48 -10.52 -5.90
N THR A 85 2.74 -10.64 -6.33
CA THR A 85 3.53 -11.87 -6.20
C THR A 85 4.19 -12.03 -4.82
N ALA A 86 4.23 -10.97 -4.02
CA ALA A 86 4.66 -11.02 -2.63
C ALA A 86 3.55 -11.65 -1.76
N SER A 87 3.46 -12.98 -1.77
CA SER A 87 2.52 -13.79 -0.98
C SER A 87 3.25 -14.75 -0.06
#